data_AF-A0A359F785-F1
#
_entry.id   AF-A0A359F785-F1
#
_cell.length_a   1.000
_cell.length_b   1.000
_cell.length_c   1.000
_cell.angle_alpha   90.00
_cell.angle_beta   90.00
_cell.angle_gamma   90.00
#
_symmetry.space_group_name_H-M   'P 1'
#
loop_
_entity.id
_entity.type
_entity.pdbx_description
1 polymer ?
#
loop_
_entity_poly.entity_id
_entity_poly.type
_entity_poly.pdbx_seq_one_letter_code
_entity_poly.pdbx_strand_id
1 'polypeptide(L)'
;MEELCAVLGIDTTAGERLKQLDWVGGGEVGLLLDLLPDFFRSATRYFTGTTERCVGGIRGPIHWGETMTAWSSGIGVNEVFVCEIPTRDYETDENQLIAWLLSKVASAQGAVNSAGSLHFNDAQLGELKTRIRTARRLLSEEPLKHASRRRPRSRELRAFTSPRSAGRYGPVLAVRERLIAPLPAQQIEAFASPATRAEHQFFLALLEMFESITRTKQRVRVTELGCSAGPLTYVSGPMGRGPAAGSYLAGVRIGASGTSSALSAAQIRSILEEFLESRTSATSPGVY
;
A
#
# COMPACT_ATOMS: atom_id res chain seq x y z
N MET A 1 9.21 1.17 2.93
CA MET A 1 8.39 2.05 3.80
C MET A 1 9.30 2.80 4.74
N GLU A 2 10.09 2.10 5.53
CA GLU A 2 11.12 2.68 6.39
C GLU A 2 12.07 3.61 5.63
N GLU A 3 12.56 3.20 4.46
CA GLU A 3 13.39 4.04 3.59
C GLU A 3 12.71 5.35 3.17
N LEU A 4 11.42 5.30 2.85
CA LEU A 4 10.66 6.48 2.47
C LEU A 4 10.45 7.42 3.67
N CYS A 5 10.18 6.86 4.86
CA CYS A 5 9.95 7.64 6.07
C CYS A 5 11.23 8.33 6.53
N ALA A 6 12.34 7.59 6.49
CA ALA A 6 13.67 8.08 6.78
C ALA A 6 14.13 9.18 5.82
N VAL A 7 13.89 9.02 4.53
CA VAL A 7 14.26 10.02 3.53
C VAL A 7 13.35 11.25 3.66
N LEU A 8 12.04 11.10 3.86
CA LEU A 8 11.14 12.26 3.85
C LEU A 8 10.94 12.96 5.20
N GLY A 9 11.38 12.36 6.32
CA GLY A 9 11.08 12.88 7.66
C GLY A 9 9.65 12.86 8.08
N ILE A 10 8.94 11.90 7.51
CA ILE A 10 7.55 11.66 7.85
C ILE A 10 7.48 10.50 8.84
N ASP A 11 6.50 10.58 9.71
CA ASP A 11 6.13 9.46 10.57
C ASP A 11 5.78 8.21 9.73
N THR A 12 6.03 7.01 10.26
CA THR A 12 5.74 5.76 9.55
C THR A 12 4.27 5.66 9.12
N THR A 13 3.35 6.17 9.95
CA THR A 13 1.92 6.21 9.62
C THR A 13 1.61 7.17 8.47
N ALA A 14 2.33 8.29 8.37
CA ALA A 14 2.19 9.24 7.27
C ALA A 14 2.75 8.66 5.97
N GLY A 15 3.89 7.96 6.04
CA GLY A 15 4.43 7.23 4.90
C GLY A 15 3.47 6.16 4.39
N GLU A 16 2.87 5.36 5.29
CA GLU A 16 1.87 4.36 4.91
C GLU A 16 0.66 4.98 4.20
N ARG A 17 0.18 6.13 4.68
CA ARG A 17 -0.92 6.88 4.04
C ARG A 17 -0.52 7.38 2.66
N LEU A 18 0.69 7.90 2.49
CA LEU A 18 1.20 8.35 1.19
C LEU A 18 1.30 7.20 0.21
N LYS A 19 1.90 6.08 0.62
CA LYS A 19 1.91 4.86 -0.19
C LYS A 19 0.51 4.43 -0.56
N GLN A 20 -0.42 4.49 0.40
CA GLN A 20 -1.80 4.12 0.18
C GLN A 20 -2.48 5.00 -0.88
N LEU A 21 -2.25 6.31 -0.85
CA LEU A 21 -2.79 7.25 -1.83
C LEU A 21 -2.20 7.04 -3.22
N ASP A 22 -0.88 6.84 -3.31
CA ASP A 22 -0.19 6.61 -4.58
C ASP A 22 -0.74 5.37 -5.31
N TRP A 23 -0.81 4.21 -4.66
CA TRP A 23 -1.25 3.00 -5.35
C TRP A 23 -2.74 3.06 -5.71
N VAL A 24 -3.59 3.71 -4.89
CA VAL A 24 -5.01 3.92 -5.21
C VAL A 24 -5.19 4.88 -6.39
N GLY A 25 -4.26 5.83 -6.56
CA GLY A 25 -4.18 6.72 -7.72
C GLY A 25 -3.66 6.05 -9.00
N GLY A 26 -3.05 4.87 -8.90
CA GLY A 26 -2.52 4.12 -10.05
C GLY A 26 -3.59 3.80 -11.10
N GLY A 27 -3.22 3.84 -12.38
CA GLY A 27 -4.15 3.60 -13.50
C GLY A 27 -4.79 2.21 -13.47
N GLU A 28 -4.09 1.24 -12.89
CA GLU A 28 -4.55 -0.15 -12.72
C GLU A 28 -5.82 -0.23 -11.87
N VAL A 29 -5.92 0.62 -10.84
CA VAL A 29 -7.11 0.67 -9.97
C VAL A 29 -8.30 1.26 -10.72
N GLY A 30 -8.07 2.29 -11.54
CA GLY A 30 -9.11 2.84 -12.42
C GLY A 30 -9.63 1.77 -13.39
N LEU A 31 -8.72 1.12 -14.12
CA LEU A 31 -9.05 0.04 -15.05
C LEU A 31 -9.83 -1.10 -14.37
N LEU A 32 -9.43 -1.52 -13.17
CA LEU A 32 -10.15 -2.54 -12.43
C LEU A 32 -11.59 -2.09 -12.11
N LEU A 33 -11.77 -0.87 -11.59
CA LEU A 33 -13.10 -0.36 -11.22
C LEU A 33 -14.03 -0.22 -12.42
N ASP A 34 -13.49 0.14 -13.59
CA ASP A 34 -14.25 0.27 -14.83
C ASP A 34 -14.66 -1.09 -15.41
N LEU A 35 -13.79 -2.10 -15.30
CA LEU A 35 -14.03 -3.44 -15.86
C LEU A 35 -14.88 -4.35 -14.94
N LEU A 36 -14.92 -4.07 -13.63
CA LEU A 36 -15.59 -4.93 -12.66
C LEU A 36 -17.10 -5.16 -12.92
N PRO A 37 -17.90 -4.16 -13.32
CA PRO A 37 -19.31 -4.38 -13.65
C PRO A 37 -19.52 -5.42 -14.76
N ASP A 38 -18.72 -5.36 -15.83
CA ASP A 38 -18.77 -6.33 -16.94
C ASP A 38 -18.21 -7.69 -16.53
N PHE A 39 -17.19 -7.69 -15.68
CA PHE A 39 -16.65 -8.90 -15.08
C PHE A 39 -17.71 -9.67 -14.29
N PHE A 40 -18.58 -9.00 -13.53
CA PHE A 40 -19.67 -9.65 -12.79
C PHE A 40 -20.81 -10.14 -13.68
N ARG A 41 -21.11 -9.43 -14.77
CA ARG A 41 -22.09 -9.90 -15.76
C ARG A 41 -21.65 -11.19 -16.45
N SER A 42 -20.35 -11.33 -16.68
CA SER A 42 -19.73 -12.47 -17.36
C SER A 42 -19.21 -13.57 -16.42
N ALA A 43 -19.33 -13.40 -15.11
CA ALA A 43 -18.82 -14.37 -14.15
C ALA A 43 -19.54 -15.71 -14.21
N THR A 44 -18.74 -16.77 -14.31
CA THR A 44 -19.13 -18.16 -14.14
C THR A 44 -19.85 -18.29 -12.80
N ARG A 45 -21.13 -18.64 -12.86
CA ARG A 45 -21.96 -18.79 -11.67
C ARG A 45 -21.66 -20.16 -11.09
N TYR A 46 -20.95 -20.18 -9.96
CA TYR A 46 -20.80 -21.40 -9.18
C TYR A 46 -22.07 -21.62 -8.37
N PHE A 47 -22.54 -22.87 -8.35
CA PHE A 47 -23.67 -23.29 -7.54
C PHE A 47 -23.17 -24.35 -6.57
N THR A 48 -23.56 -24.20 -5.31
CA THR A 48 -23.35 -25.19 -4.26
C THR A 48 -24.69 -25.75 -3.84
N GLY A 49 -24.75 -27.05 -3.54
CA GLY A 49 -25.93 -27.63 -2.91
C GLY A 49 -25.97 -27.28 -1.44
N THR A 50 -27.08 -26.71 -0.97
CA THR A 50 -27.36 -26.55 0.45
C THR A 50 -28.50 -27.48 0.83
N THR A 51 -28.30 -28.29 1.87
CA THR A 51 -29.33 -29.17 2.40
C THR A 51 -30.33 -28.37 3.23
N GLU A 52 -31.58 -28.36 2.80
CA GLU A 52 -32.67 -27.66 3.48
C GLU A 52 -33.86 -28.59 3.73
N ARG A 53 -34.50 -28.41 4.90
CA ARG A 53 -35.77 -29.06 5.22
C ARG A 53 -36.90 -28.35 4.48
N CYS A 54 -37.48 -29.03 3.50
CA CYS A 54 -38.61 -28.56 2.73
C CYS A 54 -39.89 -29.16 3.31
N VAL A 55 -40.76 -28.30 3.86
CA VAL A 55 -42.06 -28.69 4.41
C VAL A 55 -43.15 -28.41 3.37
N GLY A 56 -43.97 -29.39 3.06
CA GLY A 56 -45.12 -29.23 2.16
C GLY A 56 -44.77 -29.12 0.66
N GLY A 57 -43.53 -29.41 0.27
CA GLY A 57 -43.12 -29.43 -1.14
C GLY A 57 -41.64 -29.80 -1.34
N ILE A 58 -41.27 -30.23 -2.54
CA ILE A 58 -39.91 -30.66 -2.88
C ILE A 58 -39.24 -29.55 -3.71
N ARG A 59 -38.05 -29.09 -3.29
CA ARG A 59 -37.32 -27.96 -3.93
C ARG A 59 -36.01 -28.37 -4.61
N GLY A 60 -35.76 -29.67 -4.77
CA GLY A 60 -34.56 -30.21 -5.40
C GLY A 60 -34.44 -31.72 -5.20
N PRO A 61 -33.28 -32.33 -5.53
CA PRO A 61 -32.99 -33.73 -5.23
C PRO A 61 -33.20 -34.03 -3.73
N ILE A 62 -33.89 -35.14 -3.44
CA ILE A 62 -34.19 -35.54 -2.07
C ILE A 62 -33.04 -36.37 -1.50
N HIS A 63 -32.56 -35.99 -0.31
CA HIS A 63 -31.71 -36.84 0.50
C HIS A 63 -32.56 -37.83 1.28
N TRP A 64 -32.82 -38.99 0.67
CA TRP A 64 -33.69 -40.02 1.25
C TRP A 64 -33.22 -40.51 2.63
N GLY A 65 -31.90 -40.63 2.86
CA GLY A 65 -31.37 -41.03 4.16
C GLY A 65 -31.80 -40.08 5.29
N GLU A 66 -31.53 -38.78 5.12
CA GLU A 66 -31.87 -37.75 6.10
C GLU A 66 -33.39 -37.54 6.24
N THR A 67 -34.12 -37.69 5.14
CA THR A 67 -35.59 -37.62 5.11
C THR A 67 -36.21 -38.76 5.93
N MET A 68 -35.74 -39.99 5.74
CA MET A 68 -36.21 -41.15 6.49
C MET A 68 -35.89 -41.01 7.99
N THR A 69 -34.71 -40.48 8.34
CA THR A 69 -34.38 -40.17 9.73
C THR A 69 -35.32 -39.11 10.31
N ALA A 70 -35.60 -38.04 9.57
CA ALA A 70 -36.52 -36.99 10.01
C ALA A 70 -37.93 -37.54 10.28
N TRP A 71 -38.46 -38.39 9.39
CA TRP A 71 -39.76 -39.05 9.58
C TRP A 71 -39.76 -40.00 10.78
N SER A 72 -38.67 -40.73 11.00
CA SER A 72 -38.56 -41.63 12.15
C SER A 72 -38.51 -40.91 13.51
N SER A 73 -38.10 -39.64 13.51
CA SER A 73 -37.85 -38.86 14.74
C SER A 73 -39.10 -38.16 15.31
N GLY A 74 -40.24 -38.17 14.61
CA GLY A 74 -41.46 -37.51 15.07
C GLY A 74 -42.75 -38.13 14.54
N ILE A 75 -43.83 -37.97 15.29
CA ILE A 75 -45.18 -38.40 14.88
C ILE A 75 -45.80 -37.26 14.05
N GLY A 76 -46.19 -37.54 12.80
CA GLY A 76 -46.89 -36.59 11.93
C GLY A 76 -46.00 -35.72 11.01
N VAL A 77 -44.72 -36.07 10.82
CA VAL A 77 -43.74 -35.30 10.02
C VAL A 77 -43.53 -35.81 8.59
N ASN A 78 -44.46 -36.60 8.05
CA ASN A 78 -44.36 -37.22 6.70
C ASN A 78 -44.33 -36.20 5.53
N GLU A 79 -44.52 -34.92 5.81
CA GLU A 79 -44.48 -33.83 4.82
C GLU A 79 -43.13 -33.09 4.80
N VAL A 80 -42.15 -33.55 5.57
CA VAL A 80 -40.80 -32.96 5.63
C VAL A 80 -39.85 -33.74 4.73
N PHE A 81 -39.37 -33.12 3.67
CA PHE A 81 -38.33 -33.67 2.80
C PHE A 81 -37.02 -32.91 3.03
N VAL A 82 -35.90 -33.61 3.15
CA VAL A 82 -34.59 -32.95 3.14
C VAL A 82 -34.10 -32.91 1.70
N CYS A 83 -34.00 -31.72 1.12
CA CYS A 83 -33.64 -31.51 -0.28
C CYS A 83 -32.32 -30.78 -0.43
N GLU A 84 -31.58 -31.06 -1.50
CA GLU A 84 -30.46 -30.26 -1.95
C GLU A 84 -30.96 -29.11 -2.83
N ILE A 85 -30.82 -27.87 -2.36
CA ILE A 85 -31.21 -26.70 -3.14
C ILE A 85 -29.93 -26.07 -3.71
N PRO A 86 -29.82 -25.89 -5.04
CA PRO A 86 -28.68 -25.21 -5.63
C PRO A 86 -28.73 -23.73 -5.24
N THR A 87 -27.83 -23.32 -4.35
CA THR A 87 -27.61 -21.93 -3.97
C THR A 87 -26.43 -21.38 -4.77
N ARG A 88 -26.45 -20.07 -5.08
CA ARG A 88 -25.30 -19.44 -5.73
C ARG A 88 -24.17 -19.32 -4.73
N ASP A 89 -23.02 -19.89 -5.10
CA ASP A 89 -21.81 -19.73 -4.32
C ASP A 89 -21.10 -18.45 -4.75
N TYR A 90 -21.12 -17.48 -3.84
CA TYR A 90 -20.42 -16.21 -4.01
C TYR A 90 -19.05 -16.21 -3.30
N GLU A 91 -18.73 -17.25 -2.51
CA GLU A 91 -17.49 -17.37 -1.75
C GLU A 91 -16.36 -18.02 -2.56
N THR A 92 -16.25 -17.66 -3.84
CA THR A 92 -15.16 -18.15 -4.69
C THR A 92 -13.85 -17.40 -4.40
N ASP A 93 -12.72 -18.04 -4.68
CA ASP A 93 -11.39 -17.43 -4.51
C ASP A 93 -11.29 -16.09 -5.27
N GLU A 94 -11.93 -15.99 -6.45
CA GLU A 94 -11.98 -14.80 -7.29
C GLU A 94 -12.66 -13.63 -6.58
N ASN A 95 -13.86 -13.87 -6.06
CA ASN A 95 -14.64 -12.85 -5.39
C ASN A 95 -13.95 -12.43 -4.10
N GLN A 96 -13.30 -13.36 -3.39
CA GLN A 96 -12.51 -13.05 -2.20
C GLN A 96 -11.30 -12.16 -2.52
N LEU A 97 -10.55 -12.45 -3.59
CA LEU A 97 -9.43 -11.62 -4.03
C LEU A 97 -9.89 -10.20 -4.41
N ILE A 98 -10.97 -10.09 -5.20
CA ILE A 98 -11.53 -8.80 -5.62
C ILE A 98 -12.05 -8.03 -4.39
N ALA A 99 -12.83 -8.68 -3.52
CA ALA A 99 -13.35 -8.06 -2.31
C ALA A 99 -12.23 -7.59 -1.37
N TRP A 100 -11.16 -8.37 -1.24
CA TRP A 100 -9.99 -7.96 -0.48
C TRP A 100 -9.32 -6.72 -1.08
N LEU A 101 -9.06 -6.69 -2.39
CA LEU A 101 -8.43 -5.53 -3.05
C LEU A 101 -9.31 -4.27 -2.95
N LEU A 102 -10.61 -4.38 -3.22
CA LEU A 102 -11.54 -3.26 -3.08
C LEU A 102 -11.65 -2.79 -1.63
N SER A 103 -11.53 -3.69 -0.65
CA SER A 103 -11.50 -3.28 0.76
C SER A 103 -10.27 -2.42 1.08
N LYS A 104 -9.12 -2.68 0.43
CA LYS A 104 -7.91 -1.86 0.56
C LYS A 104 -8.04 -0.50 -0.13
N VAL A 105 -8.74 -0.43 -1.27
CA VAL A 105 -9.10 0.85 -1.90
C VAL A 105 -10.03 1.63 -0.97
N ALA A 106 -11.09 0.99 -0.46
CA ALA A 106 -12.08 1.61 0.41
C ALA A 106 -11.50 2.11 1.74
N SER A 107 -10.45 1.46 2.26
CA SER A 107 -9.74 1.89 3.48
C SER A 107 -8.86 3.11 3.26
N ALA A 108 -8.63 3.57 2.03
CA ALA A 108 -7.82 4.76 1.73
C ALA A 108 -8.54 6.08 2.04
N GLN A 109 -9.83 6.05 2.38
CA GLN A 109 -10.58 7.25 2.75
C GLN A 109 -9.94 8.03 3.90
N GLY A 110 -9.41 7.33 4.92
CA GLY A 110 -8.71 7.98 6.03
C GLY A 110 -7.45 8.72 5.58
N ALA A 111 -6.70 8.14 4.66
CA ALA A 111 -5.53 8.76 4.06
C ALA A 111 -5.90 9.98 3.22
N VAL A 112 -6.98 9.91 2.41
CA VAL A 112 -7.46 11.04 1.60
C VAL A 112 -7.87 12.22 2.48
N ASN A 113 -8.57 11.95 3.58
CA ASN A 113 -9.05 12.99 4.48
C ASN A 113 -7.93 13.65 5.30
N SER A 114 -6.84 12.94 5.58
CA SER A 114 -5.77 13.42 6.47
C SER A 114 -4.53 13.95 5.74
N ALA A 115 -4.16 13.35 4.61
CA ALA A 115 -2.92 13.67 3.89
C ALA A 115 -3.16 14.06 2.42
N GLY A 116 -4.39 13.91 1.91
CA GLY A 116 -4.68 14.14 0.50
C GLY A 116 -4.36 15.55 0.02
N SER A 117 -4.80 16.58 0.74
CA SER A 117 -4.64 17.99 0.35
C SER A 117 -3.19 18.50 0.37
N LEU A 118 -2.28 17.78 1.04
CA LEU A 118 -0.87 18.17 1.13
C LEU A 118 -0.08 17.79 -0.12
N HIS A 119 -0.52 16.74 -0.83
CA HIS A 119 0.29 16.10 -1.88
C HIS A 119 -0.42 15.96 -3.22
N PHE A 120 -1.73 16.16 -3.27
CA PHE A 120 -2.53 16.02 -4.48
C PHE A 120 -3.34 17.28 -4.72
N ASN A 121 -3.51 17.64 -6.00
CA ASN A 121 -4.39 18.74 -6.39
C ASN A 121 -5.88 18.34 -6.28
N ASP A 122 -6.78 19.32 -6.34
CA ASP A 122 -8.22 19.08 -6.17
C ASP A 122 -8.81 18.10 -7.19
N ALA A 123 -8.31 18.10 -8.42
CA ALA A 123 -8.75 17.17 -9.47
C ALA A 123 -8.37 15.72 -9.14
N GLN A 124 -7.11 15.49 -8.75
CA GLN A 124 -6.60 14.19 -8.30
C GLN A 124 -7.35 13.71 -7.05
N LEU A 125 -7.64 14.60 -6.10
CA LEU A 125 -8.42 14.27 -4.92
C LEU A 125 -9.87 13.91 -5.26
N GLY A 126 -10.48 14.62 -6.20
CA GLY A 126 -11.80 14.29 -6.74
C GLY A 126 -11.83 12.89 -7.35
N GLU A 127 -10.80 12.54 -8.11
CA GLU A 127 -10.65 11.21 -8.72
C GLU A 127 -10.48 10.12 -7.65
N LEU A 128 -9.57 10.29 -6.70
CA LEU A 128 -9.35 9.35 -5.59
C LEU A 128 -10.64 9.12 -4.79
N LYS A 129 -11.37 10.19 -4.44
CA LYS A 129 -12.66 10.09 -3.74
C LYS A 129 -13.69 9.31 -4.56
N THR A 130 -13.70 9.51 -5.87
CA THR A 130 -14.61 8.81 -6.79
C THR A 130 -14.28 7.31 -6.83
N ARG A 131 -13.00 6.95 -6.99
CA ARG A 131 -12.55 5.56 -6.96
C ARG A 131 -12.90 4.87 -5.64
N ILE A 132 -12.69 5.53 -4.51
CA ILE A 132 -13.05 5.01 -3.17
C ILE A 132 -14.57 4.78 -3.06
N ARG A 133 -15.38 5.73 -3.53
CA ARG A 133 -16.84 5.62 -3.53
C ARG A 133 -17.31 4.45 -4.39
N THR A 134 -16.75 4.31 -5.59
CA THR A 134 -17.05 3.21 -6.51
C THR A 134 -16.67 1.86 -5.90
N ALA A 135 -15.48 1.74 -5.30
CA ALA A 135 -15.05 0.52 -4.62
C ALA A 135 -16.00 0.12 -3.48
N ARG A 136 -16.46 1.09 -2.67
CA ARG A 136 -17.46 0.84 -1.62
C ARG A 136 -18.80 0.38 -2.18
N ARG A 137 -19.27 1.02 -3.24
CA ARG A 137 -20.52 0.63 -3.92
C ARG A 137 -20.42 -0.81 -4.41
N LEU A 138 -19.35 -1.17 -5.12
CA LEU A 138 -19.13 -2.52 -5.65
C LEU A 138 -19.04 -3.58 -4.54
N LEU A 139 -18.44 -3.24 -3.39
CA LEU A 139 -18.41 -4.13 -2.21
C LEU A 139 -19.78 -4.40 -1.58
N SER A 140 -20.77 -3.56 -1.85
CA SER A 140 -22.15 -3.70 -1.37
C SER A 140 -23.05 -4.44 -2.35
N GLU A 141 -22.61 -4.65 -3.58
CA GLU A 141 -23.36 -5.34 -4.64
C GLU A 141 -23.09 -6.87 -4.61
N GLU A 142 -24.05 -7.65 -5.09
CA GLU A 142 -23.78 -9.04 -5.45
C GLU A 142 -22.84 -9.07 -6.67
N PRO A 143 -21.80 -9.92 -6.70
CA PRO A 143 -21.54 -11.05 -5.81
C PRO A 143 -20.68 -10.74 -4.57
N LEU A 144 -20.05 -9.57 -4.48
CA LEU A 144 -19.03 -9.28 -3.47
C LEU A 144 -19.56 -9.09 -2.05
N LYS A 145 -20.84 -8.77 -1.90
CA LYS A 145 -21.51 -8.55 -0.61
C LYS A 145 -21.28 -9.71 0.37
N HIS A 146 -21.24 -10.95 -0.14
CA HIS A 146 -21.10 -12.17 0.65
C HIS A 146 -19.68 -12.73 0.66
N ALA A 147 -18.77 -12.18 -0.15
CA ALA A 147 -17.42 -12.68 -0.26
C ALA A 147 -16.56 -12.26 0.95
N SER A 148 -15.80 -13.20 1.51
CA SER A 148 -14.82 -12.92 2.56
C SER A 148 -13.73 -11.96 2.06
N ARG A 149 -13.41 -10.94 2.87
CA ARG A 149 -12.41 -9.91 2.55
C ARG A 149 -11.01 -10.27 3.04
N ARG A 150 -10.71 -11.56 3.15
CA ARG A 150 -9.44 -12.06 3.68
C ARG A 150 -8.32 -11.89 2.64
N ARG A 151 -7.08 -11.76 3.11
CA ARG A 151 -5.92 -11.81 2.22
C ARG A 151 -5.85 -13.19 1.56
N PRO A 152 -5.73 -13.27 0.22
CA PRO A 152 -5.60 -14.54 -0.47
C PRO A 152 -4.31 -15.27 -0.09
N ARG A 153 -4.38 -16.60 -0.01
CA ARG A 153 -3.22 -17.48 0.23
C ARG A 153 -2.44 -17.69 -1.08
N SER A 154 -1.15 -18.02 -0.96
CA SER A 154 -0.29 -18.26 -2.13
C SER A 154 -0.79 -19.39 -3.05
N ARG A 155 -1.53 -20.36 -2.52
CA ARG A 155 -2.14 -21.45 -3.30
C ARG A 155 -3.27 -20.93 -4.19
N GLU A 156 -4.17 -20.13 -3.61
CA GLU A 156 -5.33 -19.52 -4.29
C GLU A 156 -4.84 -18.62 -5.42
N LEU A 157 -3.78 -17.85 -5.17
CA LEU A 157 -3.16 -16.96 -6.18
C LEU A 157 -2.70 -17.68 -7.46
N ARG A 158 -2.29 -18.96 -7.38
CA ARG A 158 -1.84 -19.72 -8.58
C ARG A 158 -2.97 -20.02 -9.56
N ALA A 159 -4.21 -20.08 -9.08
CA ALA A 159 -5.37 -20.30 -9.96
C ALA A 159 -5.56 -19.15 -10.96
N PHE A 160 -5.26 -17.93 -10.51
CA PHE A 160 -5.37 -16.70 -11.30
C PHE A 160 -4.24 -16.50 -12.31
N THR A 161 -3.07 -17.09 -12.06
CA THR A 161 -1.89 -16.97 -12.93
C THR A 161 -1.85 -18.01 -14.04
N SER A 162 -2.83 -18.93 -14.11
CA SER A 162 -2.88 -19.91 -15.19
C SER A 162 -3.14 -19.22 -16.54
N PRO A 163 -2.59 -19.69 -17.67
CA PRO A 163 -2.75 -19.04 -18.98
C PRO A 163 -4.20 -18.83 -19.40
N ARG A 164 -5.12 -19.73 -18.97
CA ARG A 164 -6.55 -19.63 -19.23
C ARG A 164 -7.23 -18.50 -18.44
N SER A 165 -6.73 -18.21 -17.24
CA SER A 165 -7.26 -17.19 -16.33
C SER A 165 -6.55 -15.85 -16.47
N ALA A 166 -5.29 -15.84 -16.91
CA ALA A 166 -4.42 -14.67 -16.95
C ALA A 166 -5.02 -13.49 -17.74
N GLY A 167 -5.66 -13.75 -18.88
CA GLY A 167 -6.29 -12.70 -19.67
C GLY A 167 -7.47 -12.02 -18.97
N ARG A 168 -8.25 -12.78 -18.21
CA ARG A 168 -9.45 -12.27 -17.53
C ARG A 168 -9.12 -11.57 -16.20
N TYR A 169 -8.15 -12.10 -15.45
CA TYR A 169 -7.75 -11.59 -14.13
C TYR A 169 -6.53 -10.66 -14.18
N GLY A 170 -5.98 -10.38 -15.36
CA GLY A 170 -4.84 -9.49 -15.55
C GLY A 170 -4.97 -8.15 -14.79
N PRO A 171 -6.08 -7.40 -14.93
CA PRO A 171 -6.27 -6.15 -14.18
C PRO A 171 -6.29 -6.34 -12.66
N VAL A 172 -6.87 -7.44 -12.17
CA VAL A 172 -6.92 -7.77 -10.73
C VAL A 172 -5.52 -8.05 -10.20
N LEU A 173 -4.72 -8.81 -10.96
CA LEU A 173 -3.33 -9.12 -10.61
C LEU A 173 -2.44 -7.87 -10.67
N ALA A 174 -2.63 -7.00 -11.66
CA ALA A 174 -1.90 -5.73 -11.77
C ALA A 174 -2.13 -4.83 -10.55
N VAL A 175 -3.38 -4.70 -10.07
CA VAL A 175 -3.67 -3.96 -8.83
C VAL A 175 -2.99 -4.59 -7.62
N ARG A 176 -2.99 -5.92 -7.52
CA ARG A 176 -2.27 -6.62 -6.43
C ARG A 176 -0.77 -6.35 -6.49
N GLU A 177 -0.17 -6.39 -7.68
CA GLU A 177 1.25 -6.11 -7.89
C GLU A 177 1.58 -4.67 -7.49
N ARG A 178 0.77 -3.70 -7.90
CA ARG A 178 0.91 -2.30 -7.49
C ARG A 178 0.82 -2.12 -5.97
N LEU A 179 -0.12 -2.82 -5.31
CA LEU A 179 -0.30 -2.75 -3.86
C LEU A 179 0.94 -3.25 -3.09
N ILE A 180 1.57 -4.33 -3.55
CA ILE A 180 2.76 -4.90 -2.88
C ILE A 180 4.06 -4.23 -3.32
N ALA A 181 4.08 -3.57 -4.47
CA ALA A 181 5.26 -2.91 -4.99
C ALA A 181 5.83 -1.88 -4.00
N PRO A 182 7.16 -1.78 -3.89
CA PRO A 182 7.78 -0.65 -3.22
C PRO A 182 7.53 0.63 -4.03
N LEU A 183 7.53 1.78 -3.35
CA LEU A 183 7.46 3.06 -4.05
C LEU A 183 8.80 3.30 -4.77
N PRO A 184 8.79 3.59 -6.08
CA PRO A 184 9.98 3.96 -6.82
C PRO A 184 10.52 5.32 -6.34
N ALA A 185 11.84 5.50 -6.41
CA ALA A 185 12.53 6.71 -5.93
C ALA A 185 11.95 8.02 -6.50
N GLN A 186 11.58 8.03 -7.78
CA GLN A 186 10.97 9.19 -8.45
C GLN A 186 9.65 9.63 -7.78
N GLN A 187 8.86 8.69 -7.27
CA GLN A 187 7.62 9.00 -6.56
C GLN A 187 7.92 9.54 -5.16
N ILE A 188 8.98 9.05 -4.50
CA ILE A 188 9.44 9.57 -3.21
C ILE A 188 9.87 11.04 -3.34
N GLU A 189 10.63 11.38 -4.38
CA GLU A 189 11.05 12.77 -4.65
C GLU A 189 9.87 13.72 -4.89
N ALA A 190 8.82 13.25 -5.54
CA ALA A 190 7.60 14.02 -5.76
C ALA A 190 6.93 14.44 -4.45
N PHE A 191 7.02 13.61 -3.40
CA PHE A 191 6.50 13.90 -2.06
C PHE A 191 7.44 14.75 -1.20
N ALA A 192 8.72 14.83 -1.53
CA ALA A 192 9.69 15.63 -0.79
C ALA A 192 9.42 17.13 -0.95
N SER A 193 9.37 17.86 0.18
CA SER A 193 9.30 19.33 0.14
C SER A 193 10.57 19.93 -0.47
N PRO A 194 10.52 21.17 -1.00
CA PRO A 194 11.73 21.87 -1.46
C PRO A 194 12.83 21.94 -0.39
N ALA A 195 12.46 22.11 0.89
CA ALA A 195 13.40 22.12 2.00
C ALA A 195 14.06 20.73 2.20
N THR A 196 13.26 19.66 2.24
CA THR A 196 13.77 18.28 2.33
C THR A 196 14.68 17.94 1.15
N ARG A 197 14.36 18.39 -0.07
CA ARG A 197 15.22 18.21 -1.25
C ARG A 197 16.55 18.95 -1.11
N ALA A 198 16.53 20.19 -0.63
CA ALA A 198 17.74 20.97 -0.40
C ALA A 198 18.62 20.31 0.68
N GLU A 199 18.02 19.79 1.75
CA GLU A 199 18.74 19.04 2.80
C GLU A 199 19.38 17.76 2.25
N HIS A 200 18.68 17.01 1.40
CA HIS A 200 19.26 15.83 0.74
C HIS A 200 20.39 16.17 -0.21
N GLN A 201 20.23 17.22 -1.02
CA GLN A 201 21.30 17.69 -1.91
C GLN A 201 22.53 18.12 -1.11
N PHE A 202 22.32 18.77 0.04
CA PHE A 202 23.40 19.13 0.95
C PHE A 202 24.06 17.90 1.59
N PHE A 203 23.28 16.92 2.03
CA PHE A 203 23.78 15.64 2.56
C PHE A 203 24.63 14.89 1.53
N LEU A 204 24.16 14.78 0.29
CA LEU A 204 24.86 14.12 -0.80
C LEU A 204 26.14 14.85 -1.18
N ALA A 205 26.11 16.19 -1.24
CA ALA A 205 27.31 16.98 -1.51
C ALA A 205 28.38 16.83 -0.42
N LEU A 206 27.97 16.76 0.85
CA LEU A 206 28.87 16.44 1.95
C LEU A 206 29.41 15.02 1.83
N LEU A 207 28.56 14.05 1.49
CA LEU A 207 28.97 12.66 1.33
C LEU A 207 30.03 12.51 0.23
N GLU A 208 29.78 13.07 -0.96
CA GLU A 208 30.71 13.03 -2.09
C GLU A 208 32.07 13.62 -1.74
N MET A 209 32.08 14.75 -1.01
CA MET A 209 33.31 15.36 -0.54
C MET A 209 34.04 14.48 0.47
N PHE A 210 33.34 13.93 1.47
CA PHE A 210 33.94 13.01 2.43
C PHE A 210 34.52 11.78 1.73
N GLU A 211 33.82 11.21 0.74
CA GLU A 211 34.34 10.10 -0.08
C GLU A 211 35.57 10.50 -0.89
N SER A 212 35.61 11.73 -1.44
CA SER A 212 36.75 12.24 -2.21
C SER A 212 38.00 12.42 -1.34
N ILE A 213 37.84 12.94 -0.12
CA ILE A 213 38.94 13.23 0.81
C ILE A 213 39.44 11.96 1.47
N THR A 214 38.53 11.10 1.95
CA THR A 214 38.88 9.85 2.63
C THR A 214 39.21 8.71 1.66
N ARG A 215 38.97 8.90 0.36
CA ARG A 215 39.07 7.87 -0.71
C ARG A 215 38.33 6.58 -0.37
N THR A 216 37.32 6.65 0.49
CA THR A 216 36.58 5.51 1.01
C THR A 216 35.11 5.73 0.79
N LYS A 217 34.47 4.84 0.01
CA LYS A 217 33.02 4.87 -0.19
C LYS A 217 32.29 4.58 1.11
N GLN A 218 31.37 5.46 1.49
CA GLN A 218 30.55 5.31 2.68
C GLN A 218 29.27 4.57 2.32
N ARG A 219 28.90 3.57 3.12
CA ARG A 219 27.61 2.90 2.95
C ARG A 219 26.54 3.71 3.67
N VAL A 220 25.56 4.19 2.92
CA VAL A 220 24.36 4.81 3.48
C VAL A 220 23.52 3.74 4.17
N ARG A 221 23.22 3.97 5.45
CA ARG A 221 22.31 3.17 6.25
C ARG A 221 21.05 3.97 6.53
N VAL A 222 19.91 3.35 6.31
CA VAL A 222 18.61 3.93 6.66
C VAL A 222 18.33 3.60 8.12
N THR A 223 17.87 4.60 8.87
CA THR A 223 17.45 4.50 10.27
C THR A 223 16.00 4.95 10.40
N GLU A 224 15.35 4.74 11.55
CA GLU A 224 13.95 5.13 11.74
C GLU A 224 13.69 6.65 11.56
N LEU A 225 14.70 7.50 11.75
CA LEU A 225 14.58 8.96 11.79
C LEU A 225 15.37 9.68 10.69
N GLY A 226 15.91 8.94 9.72
CA GLY A 226 16.82 9.52 8.72
C GLY A 226 17.81 8.53 8.14
N CYS A 227 18.93 9.03 7.63
CA CYS A 227 19.99 8.18 7.08
C CYS A 227 21.36 8.57 7.64
N SER A 228 22.26 7.59 7.75
CA SER A 228 23.63 7.80 8.20
C SER A 228 24.63 7.21 7.22
N ALA A 229 25.76 7.89 7.04
CA ALA A 229 26.86 7.46 6.18
C ALA A 229 28.17 7.91 6.83
N GLY A 230 28.85 6.98 7.52
CA GLY A 230 30.05 7.29 8.29
C GLY A 230 29.78 8.36 9.36
N PRO A 231 30.49 9.51 9.35
CA PRO A 231 30.30 10.60 10.31
C PRO A 231 29.10 11.51 9.97
N LEU A 232 28.43 11.30 8.84
CA LEU A 232 27.29 12.10 8.42
C LEU A 232 26.00 11.41 8.86
N THR A 233 25.10 12.18 9.48
CA THR A 233 23.75 11.73 9.80
C THR A 233 22.76 12.78 9.34
N TYR A 234 21.89 12.45 8.40
CA TYR A 234 20.70 13.23 8.13
C TYR A 234 19.62 12.83 9.14
N VAL A 235 19.12 13.80 9.90
CA VAL A 235 17.94 13.63 10.74
C VAL A 235 16.83 14.45 10.12
N SER A 236 15.84 13.74 9.61
CA SER A 236 14.73 14.34 8.91
C SER A 236 13.78 15.01 9.92
N GLY A 237 13.40 16.27 9.67
CA GLY A 237 12.51 17.03 10.55
C GLY A 237 11.07 16.52 10.54
N PRO A 238 10.29 16.67 11.61
CA PRO A 238 8.91 16.19 11.64
C PRO A 238 8.06 16.93 10.62
N MET A 239 7.74 16.29 9.51
CA MET A 239 6.59 16.70 8.70
C MET A 239 5.30 16.36 9.48
N GLY A 240 4.72 17.37 10.14
CA GLY A 240 3.37 17.29 10.70
C GLY A 240 3.22 16.68 12.10
N ARG A 241 4.30 16.40 12.86
CA ARG A 241 4.15 16.28 14.32
C ARG A 241 4.10 17.68 14.90
N GLY A 242 3.01 17.99 15.62
CA GLY A 242 2.94 19.21 16.42
C GLY A 242 4.15 19.31 17.39
N PRO A 243 4.39 20.49 17.97
CA PRO A 243 5.62 20.85 18.70
C PRO A 243 5.97 20.01 19.94
N ALA A 244 5.28 18.90 20.20
CA ALA A 244 5.43 18.05 21.37
C ALA A 244 6.41 16.86 21.21
N ALA A 245 6.93 16.59 20.00
CA ALA A 245 8.01 15.60 19.82
C ALA A 245 9.36 16.30 20.03
N GLY A 246 9.96 16.11 21.20
CA GLY A 246 11.09 16.88 21.72
C GLY A 246 12.25 17.12 20.74
N SER A 247 12.77 18.36 20.76
CA SER A 247 14.14 18.87 20.52
C SER A 247 15.05 18.25 19.43
N TYR A 248 14.57 17.44 18.49
CA TYR A 248 15.39 17.03 17.35
C TYR A 248 15.42 18.15 16.32
N LEU A 249 16.52 18.93 16.29
CA LEU A 249 16.80 19.84 15.19
C LEU A 249 16.92 19.04 13.89
N ALA A 250 15.97 19.25 12.98
CA ALA A 250 16.01 18.72 11.63
C ALA A 250 17.28 19.17 10.90
N GLY A 251 17.80 18.33 10.01
CA GLY A 251 18.88 18.66 9.10
C GLY A 251 20.06 17.70 9.15
N VAL A 252 21.11 18.08 8.41
CA VAL A 252 22.34 17.29 8.31
C VAL A 252 23.23 17.57 9.52
N ARG A 253 23.62 16.49 10.19
CA ARG A 253 24.49 16.49 11.36
C ARG A 253 25.80 15.80 11.02
N ILE A 254 26.86 16.31 11.62
CA ILE A 254 28.21 15.80 11.42
C ILE A 254 28.78 15.49 12.79
N GLY A 255 29.08 14.22 13.04
CA GLY A 255 29.56 13.76 14.33
C GLY A 255 29.73 12.25 14.39
N ALA A 256 30.40 11.75 15.42
CA ALA A 256 30.61 10.32 15.65
C ALA A 256 29.27 9.64 16.00
N SER A 257 28.41 9.38 15.02
CA SER A 257 27.19 8.60 15.21
C SER A 257 27.55 7.13 15.37
N GLY A 258 27.87 6.70 16.60
CA GLY A 258 27.83 5.30 17.09
C GLY A 258 28.66 4.23 16.36
N THR A 259 29.31 4.55 15.25
CA THR A 259 30.19 3.68 14.49
C THR A 259 31.45 4.47 14.22
N SER A 260 32.55 4.04 14.82
CA SER A 260 33.93 4.51 14.64
C SER A 260 34.10 5.45 13.45
N SER A 261 33.98 6.76 13.67
CA SER A 261 34.46 7.73 12.70
C SER A 261 35.98 7.69 12.78
N ALA A 262 36.64 7.16 11.75
CA ALA A 262 38.10 7.17 11.63
C ALA A 262 38.69 8.60 11.58
N LEU A 263 37.84 9.62 11.56
CA LEU A 263 38.18 11.04 11.51
C LEU A 263 37.97 11.71 12.87
N SER A 264 38.96 12.48 13.30
CA SER A 264 38.86 13.33 14.49
C SER A 264 37.96 14.55 14.23
N ALA A 265 37.43 15.15 15.30
CA ALA A 265 36.61 16.36 15.21
C ALA A 265 37.35 17.54 14.51
N ALA A 266 38.69 17.60 14.64
CA ALA A 266 39.51 18.61 13.97
C ALA A 266 39.59 18.37 12.45
N GLN A 267 39.72 17.12 12.01
CA GLN A 267 39.70 16.76 10.59
C GLN A 267 38.33 17.07 9.96
N ILE A 268 37.25 16.77 10.68
CA ILE A 268 35.89 17.09 10.26
C ILE A 268 35.71 18.61 10.06
N ARG A 269 36.21 19.44 10.99
CA ARG A 269 36.10 20.90 10.89
C ARG A 269 36.89 21.45 9.69
N SER A 270 38.11 20.98 9.47
CA SER A 270 38.95 21.42 8.34
C SER A 270 38.30 21.11 6.98
N ILE A 271 37.68 19.94 6.84
CA ILE A 271 36.95 19.54 5.63
C ILE A 271 35.75 20.47 5.38
N LEU A 272 35.05 20.88 6.44
CA LEU A 272 33.90 21.77 6.33
C LEU A 272 34.30 23.19 5.95
N GLU A 273 35.42 23.69 6.46
CA GLU A 273 35.97 24.99 6.08
C GLU A 273 36.32 25.01 4.58
N GLU A 274 37.00 23.97 4.08
CA GLU A 274 37.33 23.82 2.66
C GLU A 274 36.07 23.75 1.75
N PHE A 275 35.01 23.11 2.22
CA PHE A 275 33.74 23.09 1.50
C PHE A 275 33.03 24.44 1.43
N LEU A 276 32.97 25.14 2.55
CA LEU A 276 32.32 26.45 2.61
C LEU A 276 33.11 27.47 1.76
N GLU A 277 34.44 27.38 1.75
CA GLU A 277 35.32 28.19 0.89
C GLU A 277 35.15 27.87 -0.60
N SER A 278 35.05 26.58 -0.98
CA SER A 278 34.84 26.19 -2.39
C SER A 278 33.46 26.57 -2.94
N ARG A 279 32.41 26.59 -2.09
CA ARG A 279 31.08 27.06 -2.51
C ARG A 279 30.95 28.58 -2.50
N THR A 280 31.53 29.28 -1.54
CA THR A 280 31.51 30.76 -1.52
C THR A 280 32.30 31.35 -2.69
N SER A 281 33.42 30.74 -3.08
CA SER A 281 34.18 31.12 -4.29
C SER A 281 33.42 30.81 -5.60
N ALA A 282 32.60 29.75 -5.64
CA ALA A 282 31.71 29.44 -6.77
C ALA A 282 30.48 30.37 -6.87
N THR A 283 30.15 31.10 -5.81
CA THR A 283 29.00 32.03 -5.77
C THR A 283 29.42 33.49 -5.98
N SER A 284 30.60 33.75 -6.57
CA SER A 284 30.91 35.08 -7.11
C SER A 284 30.10 35.28 -8.39
N PRO A 285 29.05 36.11 -8.40
CA PRO A 285 28.34 36.42 -9.62
C PRO A 285 29.30 37.24 -10.49
N GLY A 286 29.50 36.80 -11.73
CA GLY A 286 30.00 37.69 -12.77
C GLY A 286 29.10 38.93 -12.78
N VAL A 287 29.66 40.03 -12.33
CA VAL A 287 29.11 41.38 -12.48
C VAL A 287 28.94 41.62 -13.98
N TYR A 288 27.70 41.79 -14.42
CA TYR A 288 27.37 42.68 -15.53
C TYR A 288 27.43 44.12 -15.02
#